data_AF-A0A379WDW7-F1
#
_entry.id   AF-A0A379WDW7-F1
#
_cell.length_a   1.000
_cell.length_b   1.000
_cell.length_c   1.000
_cell.angle_alpha   90.00
_cell.angle_beta   90.00
_cell.angle_gamma   90.00
#
_symmetry.space_group_name_H-M   'P 1'
#
loop_
_entity.id
_entity.type
_entity.pdbx_description
1 polymer ?
#
loop_
_entity_poly.entity_id
_entity_poly.type
_entity_poly.pdbx_seq_one_letter_code
_entity_poly.pdbx_strand_id
1 'polypeptide(L)'
;MHLDKDGAIRMDCSSECAMAGLLALRDKFDLAFANDPDYDRHGIVTPAGLMNPNHYLAVAINYLFQHRPLWGKDVAVGKTLVSSAMIDRVVNDLDASWWKCR
;
A
#
# COMPACT_ATOMS: atom_id res chain seq x y z
N MET A 1 -3.96 22.39 1.39
CA MET A 1 -2.92 21.35 1.32
C MET A 1 -1.85 21.67 2.34
N HIS A 2 -1.48 20.71 3.18
CA HIS A 2 -0.26 20.86 3.98
C HIS A 2 0.92 20.76 3.03
N LEU A 3 1.99 21.51 3.32
CA LEU A 3 3.19 21.48 2.48
C LEU A 3 3.86 20.10 2.59
N ASP A 4 4.42 19.62 1.49
CA ASP A 4 5.20 18.38 1.50
C ASP A 4 6.57 18.63 2.17
N LYS A 5 7.36 17.57 2.35
CA LYS A 5 8.68 17.59 3.03
C LYS A 5 9.66 18.67 2.53
N ASP A 6 9.52 19.09 1.27
CA ASP A 6 10.35 20.10 0.61
C ASP A 6 9.74 21.51 0.65
N GLY A 7 8.58 21.68 1.30
CA GLY A 7 7.84 22.94 1.34
C GLY A 7 7.01 23.21 0.08
N ALA A 8 7.01 22.30 -0.90
CA ALA A 8 6.22 22.44 -2.12
C ALA A 8 4.78 21.94 -1.92
N ILE A 9 3.86 22.44 -2.74
CA ILE A 9 2.50 21.91 -2.80
C ILE A 9 2.51 20.68 -3.71
N ARG A 10 2.39 19.50 -3.11
CA ARG A 10 2.30 18.22 -3.82
C ARG A 10 1.17 17.37 -3.23
N MET A 11 0.30 16.85 -4.08
CA MET A 11 -0.80 15.96 -3.69
C MET A 11 -0.31 14.51 -3.61
N ASP A 12 0.64 14.23 -2.72
CA ASP A 12 1.19 12.88 -2.53
C ASP A 12 0.48 12.16 -1.38
N CYS A 13 -0.34 11.16 -1.71
CA CYS A 13 -1.07 10.36 -0.73
C CYS A 13 -0.17 9.47 0.14
N SER A 14 1.11 9.32 -0.21
CA SER A 14 2.10 8.54 0.55
C SER A 14 3.03 9.38 1.42
N SER A 15 2.92 10.71 1.38
CA SER A 15 3.71 11.63 2.20
C SER A 15 2.98 12.00 3.49
N GLU A 16 3.60 11.76 4.65
CA GLU A 16 3.05 12.16 5.94
C GLU A 16 2.85 13.69 6.03
N CYS A 17 3.72 14.48 5.40
CA CYS A 17 3.63 15.94 5.41
C CYS A 17 2.38 16.43 4.65
N ALA A 18 2.17 15.91 3.44
CA ALA A 18 0.98 16.23 2.65
C ALA A 18 -0.31 15.71 3.31
N MET A 19 -0.22 14.56 4.00
CA MET A 19 -1.31 13.88 4.68
C MET A 19 -1.60 14.39 6.10
N ALA A 20 -0.86 15.39 6.60
CA ALA A 20 -0.95 15.87 7.98
C ALA A 20 -2.37 16.21 8.44
N GLY A 21 -3.19 16.77 7.54
CA GLY A 21 -4.60 17.07 7.82
C GLY A 21 -5.44 15.82 8.11
N LEU A 22 -5.26 14.75 7.35
CA LEU A 22 -5.95 13.48 7.59
C LEU A 22 -5.38 12.75 8.81
N LEU A 23 -4.06 12.80 9.00
CA LEU A 23 -3.39 12.20 10.16
C LEU A 23 -3.80 12.84 11.50
N ALA A 24 -4.13 14.13 11.51
CA ALA A 24 -4.70 14.81 12.67
C ALA A 24 -6.13 14.33 13.02
N LEU A 25 -6.82 13.69 12.08
CA LEU A 25 -8.17 13.15 12.23
C LEU A 25 -8.20 11.63 12.36
N ARG A 26 -7.04 10.95 12.37
CA ARG A 26 -6.97 9.48 12.27
C ARG A 26 -7.73 8.74 13.39
N ASP A 27 -7.79 9.30 14.59
CA ASP A 27 -8.45 8.67 15.74
C ASP A 27 -9.99 8.73 15.66
N LYS A 28 -10.54 9.42 14.65
CA LYS A 28 -11.99 9.50 14.41
C LYS A 28 -12.52 8.40 13.50
N PHE A 29 -11.64 7.61 12.88
CA PHE A 29 -12.00 6.60 11.90
C PHE A 29 -11.25 5.30 12.19
N ASP A 30 -11.91 4.15 12.03
CA ASP A 30 -11.21 2.86 12.07
C ASP A 30 -10.21 2.73 10.91
N LEU A 31 -10.61 3.26 9.74
CA LEU A 31 -9.83 3.29 8.52
C LEU A 31 -10.15 4.57 7.74
N ALA A 32 -9.11 5.25 7.28
CA ALA A 32 -9.20 6.35 6.33
C ALA A 32 -8.22 6.13 5.17
N PHE A 33 -8.47 6.77 4.05
CA PHE A 33 -7.60 6.69 2.87
C PHE A 33 -7.57 8.01 2.12
N ALA A 34 -6.51 8.20 1.33
CA ALA A 34 -6.43 9.28 0.37
C ALA A 34 -5.81 8.78 -0.93
N ASN A 35 -6.06 9.54 -1.99
CA ASN A 35 -5.53 9.33 -3.31
C ASN A 35 -4.83 10.60 -3.78
N ASP A 36 -3.97 10.45 -4.77
CA ASP A 36 -3.45 11.56 -5.56
C ASP A 36 -4.47 12.03 -6.61
N PRO A 37 -4.23 13.14 -7.33
CA PRO A 37 -5.25 13.77 -8.17
C PRO A 37 -5.78 12.92 -9.32
N ASP A 38 -4.98 11.98 -9.81
CA ASP A 38 -5.29 11.00 -10.87
C ASP A 38 -5.75 9.64 -10.33
N TYR A 39 -5.77 9.46 -9.01
CA TYR A 39 -6.37 8.31 -8.31
C TYR A 39 -5.77 6.94 -8.64
N ASP A 40 -4.53 6.88 -9.15
CA ASP A 40 -3.84 5.61 -9.40
C ASP A 40 -2.99 5.16 -8.18
N ARG A 41 -2.71 6.07 -7.23
CA ARG A 41 -2.02 5.77 -5.97
C ARG A 41 -2.96 5.84 -4.76
N HIS A 42 -2.55 5.18 -3.67
CA HIS A 42 -3.33 5.07 -2.44
C HIS A 42 -2.46 5.29 -1.20
N GLY A 43 -3.00 6.01 -0.23
CA GLY A 43 -2.48 6.16 1.13
C GLY A 43 -3.48 5.59 2.13
N ILE A 44 -3.05 4.66 2.97
CA ILE A 44 -3.91 3.98 3.95
C ILE A 44 -3.58 4.47 5.36
N VAL A 45 -4.59 4.98 6.06
CA VAL A 45 -4.46 5.56 7.40
C VAL A 45 -5.30 4.75 8.39
N THR A 46 -4.68 4.40 9.50
CA THR A 46 -5.33 3.81 10.68
C THR A 46 -5.07 4.71 11.89
N PRO A 47 -5.65 4.44 13.08
CA PRO A 47 -5.27 5.16 14.30
C PRO A 47 -3.76 5.11 14.62
N ALA A 48 -3.04 4.10 14.12
CA ALA A 48 -1.58 4.01 14.24
C ALA A 48 -0.80 4.96 13.30
N GLY A 49 -1.47 5.61 12.35
CA GLY A 49 -0.88 6.53 11.38
C GLY A 49 -0.98 6.06 9.93
N LEU A 50 -0.16 6.66 9.07
CA LEU A 50 -0.05 6.33 7.65
C LEU A 50 0.75 5.04 7.50
N MET A 51 0.18 4.05 6.83
CA MET A 51 0.83 2.77 6.61
C MET A 51 1.91 2.89 5.53
N ASN A 52 3.08 2.28 5.76
CA ASN A 52 4.12 2.20 4.73
C ASN A 52 3.58 1.45 3.48
N PRO A 53 3.75 1.98 2.25
CA PRO A 53 3.23 1.35 1.04
C PRO A 53 3.67 -0.11 0.86
N ASN A 54 4.93 -0.45 1.18
CA ASN A 54 5.42 -1.83 1.08
C ASN A 54 4.73 -2.78 2.06
N HIS A 55 4.38 -2.29 3.26
CA HIS A 55 3.67 -3.10 4.24
C HIS A 55 2.26 -3.40 3.75
N TYR A 56 1.58 -2.39 3.21
CA TYR A 56 0.22 -2.58 2.69
C TYR A 56 0.20 -3.53 1.49
N LEU A 57 1.17 -3.44 0.57
CA LEU A 57 1.30 -4.38 -0.55
C LEU A 57 1.44 -5.84 -0.08
N ALA A 58 2.27 -6.10 0.92
CA ALA A 58 2.43 -7.45 1.46
C ALA A 58 1.13 -7.99 2.08
N VAL A 59 0.40 -7.15 2.84
CA VAL A 59 -0.89 -7.51 3.44
C VAL A 59 -1.95 -7.75 2.36
N ALA A 60 -2.02 -6.89 1.34
CA ALA A 60 -2.98 -7.00 0.25
C ALA A 60 -2.78 -8.29 -0.56
N ILE A 61 -1.52 -8.63 -0.90
CA ILE A 61 -1.18 -9.87 -1.59
C ILE A 61 -1.59 -11.08 -0.75
N ASN A 62 -1.20 -11.08 0.53
CA ASN A 62 -1.54 -12.16 1.45
C ASN A 62 -3.05 -12.41 1.54
N TYR A 63 -3.82 -11.33 1.70
CA TYR A 63 -5.27 -11.42 1.81
C TYR A 63 -5.91 -11.90 0.51
N LEU A 64 -5.53 -11.32 -0.63
CA LEU A 64 -6.17 -11.64 -1.92
C LEU A 64 -5.99 -13.10 -2.31
N PHE A 65 -4.78 -13.65 -2.20
CA PHE A 65 -4.51 -15.04 -2.58
C PHE A 65 -5.22 -16.06 -1.68
N GLN A 66 -5.55 -15.69 -0.44
CA GLN A 66 -6.34 -16.54 0.47
C GLN A 66 -7.86 -16.39 0.29
N HIS A 67 -8.34 -15.26 -0.26
CA HIS A 67 -9.77 -14.90 -0.32
C HIS A 67 -10.30 -14.76 -1.75
N ARG A 68 -9.63 -15.37 -2.73
CA ARG A 68 -10.06 -15.42 -4.14
C ARG A 68 -10.10 -16.86 -4.63
N PRO A 69 -11.07 -17.68 -4.18
CA PRO A 69 -11.13 -19.12 -4.49
C PRO A 69 -11.31 -19.43 -5.99
N LEU A 70 -11.69 -18.43 -6.79
CA LEU A 70 -11.87 -18.54 -8.24
C LEU A 70 -10.57 -18.29 -9.03
N TRP A 71 -9.48 -17.86 -8.39
CA TRP A 71 -8.19 -17.70 -9.05
C TRP A 71 -7.55 -19.06 -9.28
N GLY A 72 -7.21 -19.34 -10.54
CA GLY A 72 -6.52 -20.57 -10.92
C GLY A 72 -5.09 -20.62 -10.35
N LYS A 73 -4.51 -21.83 -10.32
CA LYS A 73 -3.14 -22.05 -9.81
C LYS A 73 -2.05 -21.32 -10.61
N ASP A 74 -2.37 -20.94 -11.85
CA ASP A 74 -1.46 -20.24 -12.76
C ASP A 74 -1.43 -18.73 -12.53
N VAL A 75 -2.30 -18.20 -11.65
CA VAL A 75 -2.28 -16.79 -11.26
C VAL A 75 -1.05 -16.52 -10.39
N ALA A 76 -0.32 -15.46 -10.70
CA ALA A 76 0.94 -15.14 -10.07
C ALA A 76 1.01 -13.69 -9.58
N VAL A 77 2.00 -13.42 -8.72
CA VAL A 77 2.25 -12.09 -8.17
C VAL A 77 3.33 -11.37 -8.96
N GLY A 78 2.98 -10.20 -9.50
CA GLY A 78 3.93 -9.26 -10.06
C GLY A 78 4.53 -8.36 -8.98
N LYS A 79 5.86 -8.28 -8.92
CA LYS A 79 6.58 -7.43 -7.97
C LYS A 79 7.70 -6.67 -8.69
N THR A 80 7.90 -5.38 -8.38
CA THR A 80 9.11 -4.66 -8.84
C THR A 80 10.32 -5.03 -8.00
N LEU A 81 11.52 -5.04 -8.61
CA LEU A 81 12.75 -5.47 -7.92
C LEU A 81 13.05 -4.70 -6.62
N VAL A 82 12.69 -3.41 -6.56
CA VAL A 82 12.93 -2.53 -5.41
C VAL A 82 11.87 -2.64 -4.30
N SER A 83 10.80 -3.42 -4.51
CA SER A 83 9.78 -3.65 -3.50
C SER A 83 10.28 -4.59 -2.39
N SER A 84 9.68 -4.48 -1.20
CA SER A 84 10.11 -5.21 0.00
C SER A 84 10.23 -6.73 -0.20
N ALA A 85 11.29 -7.32 0.36
CA ALA A 85 11.47 -8.78 0.42
C ALA A 85 10.40 -9.48 1.27
N MET A 86 9.58 -8.74 2.03
CA MET A 86 8.41 -9.32 2.71
C MET A 86 7.44 -9.94 1.71
N ILE A 87 7.27 -9.33 0.53
CA ILE A 87 6.41 -9.88 -0.52
C ILE A 87 6.92 -11.26 -0.96
N ASP A 88 8.23 -11.43 -1.10
CA ASP A 88 8.82 -12.72 -1.50
C ASP A 88 8.50 -13.81 -0.46
N ARG A 89 8.56 -13.46 0.84
CA ARG A 89 8.22 -14.39 1.92
C ARG A 89 6.74 -14.77 1.92
N VAL A 90 5.86 -13.78 1.79
CA VAL A 90 4.40 -13.98 1.74
C VAL A 90 4.02 -14.88 0.57
N VAL A 91 4.56 -14.62 -0.61
CA VAL A 91 4.20 -15.39 -1.80
C VAL A 91 4.70 -16.84 -1.70
N ASN A 92 5.91 -17.05 -1.18
CA ASN A 92 6.44 -18.38 -0.94
C ASN A 92 5.64 -19.15 0.12
N ASP A 93 5.15 -18.48 1.16
CA ASP A 93 4.29 -19.09 2.20
C ASP A 93 2.93 -19.54 1.64
N LEU A 94 2.44 -18.87 0.61
CA LEU A 94 1.18 -19.18 -0.08
C LEU A 94 1.34 -20.20 -1.22
N ASP A 95 2.54 -20.73 -1.45
CA ASP A 95 2.90 -21.57 -2.60
C ASP A 95 2.46 -20.96 -3.95
N ALA A 96 2.45 -19.63 -4.05
CA ALA A 96 2.01 -18.90 -5.23
C ALA A 96 3.18 -18.62 -6.19
N SER A 97 2.90 -18.60 -7.49
CA SER A 97 3.89 -18.23 -8.51
C SER A 97 4.18 -16.73 -8.47
N TRP A 98 5.40 -16.29 -8.81
CA TRP A 98 5.72 -14.87 -8.93
C TRP A 98 6.87 -14.57 -9.88
N TRP A 99 6.94 -13.29 -10.28
CA TRP A 99 8.02 -12.74 -11.09
C TRP A 99 8.42 -11.35 -10.61
N LYS A 100 9.74 -11.11 -10.63
CA LYS A 100 10.33 -9.78 -10.42
C LYS A 100 10.46 -9.07 -11.76
N CYS A 101 9.71 -7.99 -11.92
CA CYS A 101 9.90 -7.06 -13.03
C CYS A 101 11.09 -6.13 -12.73
N ARG A 102 11.86 -5.81 -13.77
CA ARG A 102 13.00 -4.89 -13.68
C ARG A 102 12.54 -3.46 -13.49
#